data_AF-A0A3D1N6H9-F1
#
_entry.id   AF-A0A3D1N6H9-F1
#
_cell.length_a   1.000
_cell.length_b   1.000
_cell.length_c   1.000
_cell.angle_alpha   90.00
_cell.angle_beta   90.00
_cell.angle_gamma   90.00
#
_symmetry.space_group_name_H-M   'P 1'
#
loop_
_entity.id
_entity.type
_entity.pdbx_description
1 polymer ?
#
loop_
_entity_poly.entity_id
_entity_poly.type
_entity_poly.pdbx_seq_one_letter_code
_entity_poly.pdbx_strand_id
1 'polypeptide(L)' 'MKAKTTKTAGGLVLVCANCKKIKDSQGHWRAIPGHKKKFAGRKFSHCMCEACVKKLYSAEPWYNLPDKFMP' A
#
# COMPACT_ATOMS: atom_id res chain seq x y z
N MET A 1 34.78 -8.97 17.77
CA MET A 1 34.28 -8.88 16.38
C MET A 1 32.91 -9.57 16.27
N LYS A 2 31.99 -8.94 15.53
CA LYS A 2 30.70 -9.45 14.99
C LYS A 2 29.48 -9.54 15.92
N ALA A 3 28.58 -8.57 15.72
CA ALA A 3 27.13 -8.83 15.65
C ALA A 3 26.51 -7.79 14.69
N LYS A 4 26.51 -8.08 13.39
CA LYS A 4 25.69 -7.32 12.42
C LYS A 4 24.25 -7.81 12.59
N THR A 5 23.53 -7.23 13.55
CA THR A 5 22.08 -7.42 13.69
C THR A 5 21.40 -6.67 12.54
N THR A 6 21.28 -7.32 11.39
CA THR A 6 20.39 -6.85 10.32
C THR A 6 19.01 -7.48 10.52
N LYS A 7 18.37 -7.19 11.65
CA LYS A 7 16.92 -7.42 11.82
C LYS A 7 16.18 -6.18 11.29
N THR A 8 16.24 -5.95 9.99
CA THR A 8 15.35 -4.95 9.35
C THR A 8 14.44 -5.70 8.39
N ALA A 9 13.41 -6.36 8.93
CA ALA A 9 12.36 -6.96 8.10
C ALA A 9 10.96 -6.82 8.72
N GLY A 10 10.77 -5.91 9.67
CA GLY A 10 9.46 -5.54 10.23
C GLY A 10 8.73 -4.46 9.44
N GLY A 11 8.99 -4.33 8.14
CA GLY A 11 8.36 -3.31 7.30
C GLY A 11 6.90 -3.65 7.03
N LEU A 12 6.00 -2.69 7.29
CA LEU A 12 4.61 -2.78 6.89
C LEU A 12 4.50 -2.66 5.37
N VAL A 13 3.72 -3.53 4.75
CA VAL A 13 3.46 -3.53 3.31
C VAL A 13 2.02 -3.10 3.10
N LEU A 14 1.82 -1.99 2.40
CA LEU A 14 0.48 -1.54 2.04
C LEU A 14 -0.01 -2.31 0.82
N VAL A 15 -1.17 -2.95 0.93
CA VAL A 15 -1.85 -3.66 -0.14
C VAL A 15 -3.15 -2.94 -0.47
N CYS A 16 -3.45 -2.83 -1.76
CA CYS A 16 -4.72 -2.27 -2.20
C CYS A 16 -5.86 -3.24 -1.87
N ALA A 17 -6.84 -2.80 -1.08
CA ALA A 17 -8.00 -3.62 -0.72
C ALA A 17 -8.83 -4.07 -1.94
N ASN A 18 -8.85 -3.25 -3.00
CA ASN A 18 -9.62 -3.55 -4.21
C ASN A 18 -8.82 -4.38 -5.24
N CYS A 19 -7.64 -3.92 -5.67
CA CYS A 19 -6.87 -4.57 -6.75
C CYS A 19 -5.67 -5.41 -6.29
N LYS A 20 -5.41 -5.48 -4.98
CA LYS A 20 -4.32 -6.28 -4.37
C LYS A 20 -2.89 -5.89 -4.80
N LYS A 21 -2.71 -4.77 -5.51
CA LYS A 21 -1.38 -4.19 -5.77
C LYS A 21 -0.70 -3.83 -4.45
N ILE A 22 0.62 -3.88 -4.43
CA ILE A 22 1.44 -3.50 -3.27
C ILE A 22 2.05 -2.13 -3.51
N LYS A 23 2.04 -1.26 -2.48
CA LYS A 23 2.77 0.00 -2.47
C LYS A 23 4.23 -0.26 -2.13
N ASP A 24 5.14 0.22 -2.98
CA ASP A 24 6.58 0.18 -2.70
C ASP A 24 7.01 1.33 -1.77
N SER A 25 8.27 1.32 -1.35
CA SER A 25 8.84 2.37 -0.48
C SER A 25 8.97 3.72 -1.18
N GLN A 26 8.87 3.77 -2.51
CA GLN A 26 8.85 5.00 -3.30
C GLN A 26 7.41 5.51 -3.51
N GLY A 27 6.41 4.79 -2.98
CA GLY A 27 5.01 5.15 -3.06
C GLY A 27 4.25 4.59 -4.27
N HIS A 28 4.90 3.84 -5.17
CA HIS A 28 4.25 3.33 -6.38
C HIS A 28 3.51 2.01 -6.13
N TRP A 29 2.36 1.86 -6.79
CA TRP A 29 1.57 0.63 -6.75
C TRP A 29 1.96 -0.33 -7.86
N ARG A 30 2.42 -1.53 -7.47
CA ARG A 30 2.84 -2.57 -8.42
C ARG A 30 2.07 -3.87 -8.17
N ALA A 31 1.91 -4.67 -9.22
CA ALA A 31 1.35 -6.02 -9.08
C ALA A 31 2.24 -6.86 -8.14
N ILE A 32 1.64 -7.79 -7.42
CA ILE A 32 2.39 -8.73 -6.58
C ILE A 32 3.26 -9.58 -7.52
N PRO A 33 4.60 -9.56 -7.39
CA PRO A 33 5.45 -10.49 -8.12
C PRO A 33 5.03 -11.93 -7.77
N GLY A 34 5.01 -12.83 -8.75
CA GLY A 34 4.68 -14.25 -8.50
C GLY A 34 5.54 -14.87 -7.39
N HIS A 35 6.72 -14.29 -7.10
CA HIS A 35 7.57 -14.68 -6.00
C HIS A 35 7.17 -14.04 -4.65
N LYS A 36 6.24 -14.69 -3.95
CA LYS A 36 5.79 -14.33 -2.59
C LYS A 36 6.92 -14.33 -1.56
N LYS A 37 8.05 -15.00 -1.83
CA LYS A 37 9.22 -15.07 -0.91
C LYS A 37 9.75 -13.69 -0.52
N LYS A 38 9.69 -12.70 -1.43
CA LYS A 38 10.16 -11.33 -1.13
C LYS A 38 9.37 -10.70 0.02
N PHE A 39 8.12 -11.11 0.25
CA PHE A 39 7.23 -10.57 1.29
C PHE A 39 7.07 -11.51 2.49
N ALA A 40 7.78 -12.65 2.51
CA ALA A 40 7.74 -13.58 3.63
C ALA A 40 8.23 -12.89 4.90
N GLY A 41 7.44 -12.97 5.97
CA GLY A 41 7.74 -12.34 7.26
C GLY A 41 7.36 -10.86 7.40
N ARG A 42 6.76 -10.24 6.37
CA ARG A 42 6.25 -8.85 6.44
C ARG A 42 4.77 -8.81 6.83
N LYS A 43 4.36 -7.77 7.57
CA LYS A 43 2.96 -7.51 7.91
C LYS A 43 2.30 -6.72 6.78
N PHE A 44 1.02 -6.99 6.52
CA PHE A 44 0.24 -6.29 5.51
C PHE A 44 -0.79 -5.37 6.18
N SER A 45 -0.93 -4.16 5.64
CA SER A 45 -2.06 -3.27 5.93
C SER A 45 -2.82 -2.97 4.65
N HIS A 46 -4.14 -2.80 4.78
CA HIS A 46 -4.99 -2.46 3.65
C HIS A 46 -5.08 -0.94 3.49
N CYS A 47 -4.78 -0.47 2.28
CA CYS A 47 -5.01 0.90 1.82
C CYS A 47 -5.70 0.80 0.46
N MET A 48 -6.06 1.93 -0.17
CA MET A 48 -6.63 1.92 -1.50
C MET A 48 -5.74 2.75 -2.44
N CYS A 49 -5.42 2.22 -3.61
CA CYS A 49 -4.57 2.95 -4.56
C CYS A 49 -5.38 4.03 -5.28
N GLU A 50 -4.73 5.07 -5.77
CA GLU A 50 -5.38 6.23 -6.41
C GLU A 50 -6.29 5.79 -7.56
N ALA A 51 -5.84 4.80 -8.33
CA ALA A 51 -6.64 4.23 -9.42
C ALA A 51 -7.94 3.57 -8.94
N CYS A 52 -7.91 2.89 -7.79
CA CYS A 52 -9.11 2.27 -7.22
C CYS A 52 -10.01 3.30 -6.55
N VAL A 53 -9.45 4.26 -5.81
CA VAL A 53 -10.24 5.34 -5.21
C VAL A 53 -10.96 6.12 -6.31
N LYS A 54 -10.23 6.53 -7.36
CA LYS A 54 -10.83 7.20 -8.52
C LYS A 54 -11.91 6.33 -9.18
N LYS A 55 -11.63 5.05 -9.44
CA LYS A 55 -12.60 4.16 -10.09
C LYS A 55 -13.88 3.95 -9.27
N LEU A 56 -13.76 3.82 -7.94
CA LEU A 56 -14.88 3.46 -7.07
C LEU A 56 -15.67 4.67 -6.58
N TYR A 57 -15.00 5.80 -6.38
CA TYR A 57 -15.60 6.96 -5.70
C TYR A 57 -15.66 8.22 -6.55
N SER A 58 -15.18 8.23 -7.81
CA SER A 58 -15.20 9.45 -8.63
C SER A 58 -16.59 10.04 -8.89
N ALA A 59 -17.65 9.23 -8.79
CA ALA A 59 -19.03 9.69 -8.97
C ALA A 59 -19.63 10.29 -7.70
N GLU A 60 -18.96 10.11 -6.55
CA GLU A 60 -19.49 10.56 -5.28
C GLU A 60 -19.29 12.08 -5.11
N PRO A 61 -20.32 12.81 -4.64
CA PRO A 61 -20.22 14.26 -4.44
C PRO A 61 -19.06 14.67 -3.52
N TRP A 62 -18.67 13.78 -2.61
CA TRP A 62 -17.63 14.02 -1.63
C TRP A 62 -16.20 13.82 -2.15
N TYR A 63 -16.00 13.20 -3.32
CA TYR A 63 -14.66 12.87 -3.83
C TYR A 63 -13.86 14.09 -4.30
N ASN A 64 -14.53 15.15 -4.74
CA ASN A 64 -13.91 16.40 -5.21
C ASN A 64 -14.14 17.58 -4.25
N LEU A 65 -14.43 17.30 -2.97
CA LEU A 65 -14.60 18.35 -1.98
C LEU A 65 -13.25 18.97 -1.59
N PRO A 66 -13.23 20.28 -1.26
CA PRO A 66 -12.03 20.93 -0.75
C PRO A 66 -11.62 20.32 0.61
N ASP A 67 -10.30 20.24 0.85
CA ASP A 67 -9.68 19.58 2.03
C ASP A 67 -10.28 19.97 3.39
N LYS A 68 -10.90 21.16 3.51
CA LYS A 68 -11.52 21.62 4.77
C LYS A 68 -12.68 20.75 5.26
N PHE A 69 -13.18 19.82 4.43
CA PHE A 69 -14.28 18.91 4.76
C PHE A 69 -13.88 17.44 4.75
N MET A 70 -12.59 17.12 4.57
CA MET A 70 -12.14 15.74 4.68
C MET A 70 -11.89 15.41 6.17
N PRO A 71 -12.67 14.48 6.78
CA PRO A 71 -12.48 14.08 8.17
C PRO A 71 -11.16 13.35 8.41
#